data_AF-A0A933TEA5-F1
#
_entry.id   AF-A0A933TEA5-F1
#
_cell.length_a   1.000
_cell.length_b   1.000
_cell.length_c   1.000
_cell.angle_alpha   90.00
_cell.angle_beta   90.00
_cell.angle_gamma   90.00
#
_symmetry.space_group_name_H-M   'P 1'
#
loop_
_entity.id
_entity.type
_entity.pdbx_description
1 polymer ?
#
loop_
_entity_poly.entity_id
_entity_poly.type
_entity_poly.pdbx_seq_one_letter_code
_entity_poly.pdbx_strand_id
1 'polypeptide(L)'
;MKIIVRKPSEAEKKTAAAWPVWAKEASAFPWHYDDQETCYILEGAVTVEAGAEKASFGAGDWVVFPKGLDCRWTIQKAVRKHYKFG
;
A
#
# COMPACT_ATOMS: atom_id res chain seq x y z
N MET A 1 -11.45 0.83 -11.48
CA MET A 1 -10.69 0.16 -10.42
C MET A 1 -10.22 1.22 -9.45
N LYS A 2 -10.43 1.07 -8.14
CA LYS A 2 -10.12 2.12 -7.14
C LYS A 2 -9.19 1.59 -6.06
N ILE A 3 -8.28 2.43 -5.61
CA ILE A 3 -7.41 2.18 -4.45
C ILE A 3 -8.25 2.41 -3.20
N ILE A 4 -8.36 1.39 -2.34
CA ILE A 4 -9.10 1.51 -1.09
C ILE A 4 -8.11 1.85 0.02
N VAL A 5 -8.34 2.95 0.72
CA VAL A 5 -7.59 3.32 1.94
C VAL A 5 -8.58 3.42 3.09
N ARG A 6 -8.35 2.64 4.16
CA ARG A 6 -9.19 2.65 5.36
C ARG A 6 -8.38 2.26 6.59
N LYS A 7 -9.00 2.34 7.78
CA LYS A 7 -8.42 1.74 8.99
C LYS A 7 -8.77 0.25 9.06
N PRO A 8 -7.81 -0.62 9.42
CA PRO A 8 -8.08 -2.03 9.65
C PRO A 8 -8.73 -2.26 11.01
N SER A 9 -9.46 -3.37 11.12
CA SER A 9 -9.87 -3.95 12.39
C SER A 9 -8.68 -4.58 13.14
N GLU A 10 -8.83 -4.83 14.44
CA GLU A 10 -7.81 -5.50 15.24
C GLU A 10 -7.48 -6.91 14.73
N ALA A 11 -8.47 -7.64 14.21
CA ALA A 11 -8.28 -8.96 13.61
C ALA A 11 -7.43 -8.89 12.33
N GLU A 12 -7.67 -7.89 11.48
CA GLU A 12 -6.88 -7.65 10.27
C GLU A 12 -5.44 -7.30 10.59
N LYS A 13 -5.19 -6.45 11.60
CA LYS A 13 -3.83 -6.14 12.07
C LYS A 13 -3.09 -7.38 12.53
N LYS A 14 -3.73 -8.23 13.35
CA LYS A 14 -3.16 -9.50 13.83
C LYS A 14 -2.85 -10.44 12.67
N THR A 15 -3.74 -10.52 11.68
CA THR A 15 -3.54 -11.35 10.49
C THR A 15 -2.38 -10.83 9.64
N ALA A 16 -2.31 -9.51 9.43
CA ALA A 16 -1.25 -8.87 8.66
C ALA A 16 0.13 -9.00 9.33
N ALA A 17 0.19 -9.11 10.65
CA ALA A 17 1.45 -9.33 11.37
C ALA A 17 2.20 -10.60 10.93
N ALA A 18 1.50 -11.59 10.37
CA ALA A 18 2.09 -12.82 9.83
C ALA A 18 2.55 -12.70 8.37
N TRP A 19 2.24 -11.58 7.68
CA TRP A 19 2.60 -11.37 6.28
C TRP A 19 4.06 -10.91 6.14
N PRO A 20 4.70 -11.13 4.98
CA PRO A 20 6.02 -10.58 4.73
C PRO A 20 6.02 -9.05 4.85
N VAL A 21 7.16 -8.52 5.30
CA VAL A 21 7.39 -7.09 5.43
C VAL A 21 8.18 -6.62 4.21
N TRP A 22 7.71 -5.53 3.61
CA TRP A 22 8.45 -4.80 2.59
C TRP A 22 8.81 -3.42 3.12
N ALA A 23 10.03 -2.97 2.83
CA ALA A 23 10.52 -1.66 3.23
C ALA A 23 11.24 -0.98 2.06
N LYS A 24 11.08 0.34 1.95
CA LYS A 24 11.76 1.15 0.93
C LYS A 24 11.95 2.60 1.38
N GLU A 25 13.08 3.16 1.02
CA GLU A 25 13.44 4.56 1.25
C GLU A 25 12.62 5.54 0.40
N ALA A 26 12.74 6.83 0.73
CA ALA A 26 12.08 7.90 -0.02
C ALA A 26 12.51 7.87 -1.49
N SER A 27 11.56 7.60 -2.37
CA SER A 27 11.80 7.38 -3.80
C SER A 27 10.48 7.43 -4.56
N ALA A 28 10.55 7.66 -5.88
CA ALA A 28 9.38 7.64 -6.75
C ALA A 28 9.62 6.71 -7.94
N PHE A 29 8.69 5.79 -8.21
CA PHE A 29 8.84 4.78 -9.26
C PHE A 29 7.48 4.32 -9.80
N PRO A 30 7.41 3.91 -11.08
CA PRO A 30 6.22 3.27 -11.62
C PRO A 30 6.07 1.85 -11.09
N TRP A 31 4.83 1.38 -10.94
CA TRP A 31 4.51 0.03 -10.50
C TRP A 31 3.23 -0.48 -11.17
N HIS A 32 3.22 -1.76 -11.51
CA HIS A 32 2.05 -2.47 -12.05
C HIS A 32 1.64 -3.57 -11.07
N TYR A 33 0.33 -3.68 -10.81
CA TYR A 33 -0.22 -4.74 -9.96
C TYR A 33 -0.80 -5.87 -10.81
N ASP A 34 -0.03 -6.96 -11.01
CA ASP A 34 -0.50 -8.16 -11.74
C ASP A 34 -1.63 -8.90 -11.02
N ASP A 35 -1.72 -8.74 -9.70
CA ASP A 35 -2.80 -9.26 -8.87
C ASP A 35 -3.20 -8.25 -7.79
N GLN A 36 -4.30 -8.52 -7.10
CA GLN A 36 -4.73 -7.67 -6.01
C GLN A 36 -3.67 -7.71 -4.89
N GLU A 37 -3.28 -6.54 -4.39
CA GLU A 37 -2.37 -6.42 -3.25
C GLU A 37 -3.07 -5.77 -2.08
N THR A 38 -3.04 -6.44 -0.93
CA THR A 38 -3.49 -5.87 0.34
C THR A 38 -2.28 -5.53 1.20
N CYS A 39 -2.27 -4.30 1.74
CA CYS A 39 -1.19 -3.77 2.54
C CYS A 39 -1.68 -3.29 3.90
N TYR A 40 -0.88 -3.52 4.92
CA TYR A 40 -0.97 -2.82 6.19
C TYR A 40 0.30 -2.00 6.41
N ILE A 41 0.15 -0.68 6.46
CA ILE A 41 1.28 0.25 6.54
C ILE A 41 1.72 0.37 8.00
N LEU A 42 2.97 0.03 8.28
CA LEU A 42 3.57 0.11 9.61
C LEU A 42 4.16 1.50 9.85
N GLU A 43 4.87 2.03 8.85
CA GLU A 43 5.51 3.34 8.92
C GLU A 43 5.62 3.99 7.54
N GLY A 44 5.87 5.30 7.52
CA GLY A 44 6.11 6.08 6.31
C GLY A 44 4.92 6.91 5.85
N ALA A 45 5.16 7.62 4.74
CA ALA A 45 4.19 8.48 4.07
C ALA A 45 4.33 8.28 2.57
N VAL A 46 3.25 7.82 1.95
CA VAL A 46 3.22 7.43 0.54
C VAL A 46 2.03 8.05 -0.15
N THR A 47 2.26 8.46 -1.39
CA THR A 47 1.23 8.87 -2.32
C THR A 47 1.33 8.01 -3.57
N VAL A 48 0.22 7.40 -3.98
CA VAL A 48 0.09 6.61 -5.20
C VAL A 48 -0.83 7.35 -6.17
N GLU A 49 -0.37 7.48 -7.42
CA GLU A 49 -1.11 8.14 -8.50
C GLU A 49 -1.40 7.12 -9.61
N ALA A 50 -2.66 6.98 -10.00
CA ALA A 50 -3.13 6.07 -11.04
C ALA A 50 -4.08 6.82 -11.99
N GLY A 51 -3.53 7.42 -13.04
CA GLY A 51 -4.29 8.29 -13.95
C GLY A 51 -4.84 9.51 -13.23
N ALA A 52 -6.18 9.62 -13.14
CA ALA A 52 -6.87 10.70 -12.42
C ALA A 52 -7.04 10.41 -10.91
N GLU A 53 -6.74 9.20 -10.45
CA GLU A 53 -6.87 8.81 -9.06
C GLU A 53 -5.58 9.05 -8.28
N LYS A 54 -5.71 9.55 -7.06
CA LYS A 54 -4.60 9.82 -6.15
C LYS A 54 -4.97 9.37 -4.75
N ALA A 55 -4.17 8.48 -4.19
CA ALA A 55 -4.35 7.94 -2.84
C ALA A 55 -3.12 8.25 -1.99
N SER A 56 -3.33 8.87 -0.83
CA SER A 56 -2.27 9.11 0.16
C SER A 56 -2.57 8.31 1.42
N PHE A 57 -1.55 7.65 1.96
CA PHE A 57 -1.67 6.79 3.13
C PHE A 57 -0.35 6.73 3.90
N GLY A 58 -0.43 6.32 5.16
CA GLY A 58 0.70 6.23 6.07
C GLY A 58 0.48 5.22 7.18
N ALA A 59 1.28 5.31 8.23
CA ALA A 59 1.26 4.39 9.36
C ALA A 59 -0.15 4.13 9.90
N GLY A 60 -0.50 2.85 10.04
CA GLY A 60 -1.79 2.38 10.53
C GLY A 60 -2.89 2.26 9.48
N ASP A 61 -2.62 2.61 8.21
CA ASP A 61 -3.60 2.45 7.13
C ASP A 61 -3.60 1.04 6.54
N TRP A 62 -4.79 0.61 6.13
CA TRP A 62 -5.05 -0.58 5.33
C TRP A 62 -5.33 -0.15 3.90
N VAL A 63 -4.53 -0.66 2.98
CA VAL A 63 -4.58 -0.27 1.57
C VAL A 63 -4.83 -1.49 0.71
N VAL A 64 -5.78 -1.41 -0.21
CA VAL A 64 -6.04 -2.47 -1.20
C VAL A 64 -5.86 -1.88 -2.58
N PHE A 65 -4.93 -2.46 -3.33
CA PHE A 65 -4.70 -2.15 -4.74
C PHE A 65 -5.37 -3.22 -5.60
N PRO A 66 -6.26 -2.83 -6.54
CA PRO A 66 -6.90 -3.77 -7.43
C PRO A 66 -5.92 -4.34 -8.46
N LYS A 67 -6.18 -5.56 -8.90
CA LYS A 67 -5.50 -6.21 -10.03
C LYS A 67 -5.58 -5.38 -11.30
N GLY A 68 -4.50 -5.34 -12.08
CA GLY A 68 -4.38 -4.61 -13.34
C GLY A 68 -4.22 -3.11 -13.17
N LEU A 69 -3.83 -2.63 -11.98
CA LEU A 69 -3.62 -1.22 -11.72
C LEU A 69 -2.19 -0.80 -12.10
N ASP A 70 -2.08 0.10 -13.07
CA ASP A 70 -0.87 0.88 -13.33
C ASP A 70 -0.85 2.13 -12.46
N CYS A 71 0.23 2.32 -11.72
CA CYS A 71 0.35 3.47 -10.84
C CYS A 71 1.79 3.94 -10.67
N ARG A 72 1.95 5.14 -10.11
CA ARG A 72 3.22 5.70 -9.69
C ARG A 72 3.23 5.83 -8.18
N TRP A 73 4.18 5.17 -7.54
CA TRP A 73 4.46 5.33 -6.13
C TRP A 73 5.38 6.53 -5.91
N THR A 74 5.04 7.35 -4.91
CA THR A 74 5.88 8.42 -4.38
C THR A 74 5.98 8.25 -2.88
N ILE A 75 7.13 7.76 -2.41
CA ILE A 75 7.46 7.56 -1.01
C ILE A 75 8.13 8.84 -0.51
N GLN A 76 7.42 9.61 0.31
CA GLN A 76 7.91 10.87 0.88
C GLN A 76 8.76 10.63 2.14
N LYS A 77 8.39 9.61 2.92
CA LYS A 77 9.13 9.12 4.08
C LYS A 77 9.27 7.61 3.96
N ALA A 78 10.44 7.08 4.31
CA ALA A 78 10.72 5.65 4.25
C ALA A 78 9.53 4.84 4.77
N VAL A 79 9.07 3.91 3.94
CA VAL A 79 7.85 3.14 4.17
C VAL A 79 8.21 1.73 4.58
N ARG A 80 7.42 1.18 5.50
CA ARG A 80 7.41 -0.24 5.83
C ARG A 80 5.97 -0.70 5.89
N LYS A 81 5.68 -1.81 5.21
CA LYS A 81 4.33 -2.37 5.12
C LYS A 81 4.37 -3.88 5.19
N HIS A 82 3.35 -4.47 5.82
CA HIS A 82 2.99 -5.86 5.54
C HIS A 82 2.22 -5.91 4.22
N TYR A 83 2.47 -6.90 3.39
CA TYR A 83 1.80 -7.05 2.10
C TYR A 83 1.39 -8.49 1.85
N LYS A 84 0.28 -8.67 1.13
CA LYS A 84 -0.21 -9.95 0.66
C LYS A 84 -0.82 -9.79 -0.73
N PHE A 85 -0.40 -10.66 -1.65
CA PHE A 85 -1.05 -10.80 -2.96
C PHE A 85 -2.19 -11.83 -2.91
N GLY A 86 -3.26 -11.56 -3.66
CA GLY A 86 -4.38 -12.47 -3.92
C GLY A 86 -5.77 -11.91 -3.64
#